data_AF-A0A852J798-F1
#
_entry.id   AF-A0A852J798-F1
#
_cell.length_a   1.000
_cell.length_b   1.000
_cell.length_c   1.000
_cell.angle_alpha   90.00
_cell.angle_beta   90.00
_cell.angle_gamma   90.00
#
_symmetry.space_group_name_H-M   'P 1'
#
loop_
_entity.id
_entity.type
_entity.pdbx_description
1 polymer ?
#
loop_
_entity_poly.entity_id
_entity_poly.type
_entity_poly.pdbx_seq_one_letter_code
_entity_poly.pdbx_strand_id
1 'polypeptide(L)'
;ESFARTQYYQQALEQLHSNPDALEALGAPPLKVHNIRLTDGSNRVDTERAQIKLPVSGAKSAGCLQINSEMDHSRQRWCLQDVTLKLQDGQNIPVYRSPAGSAAVREG
;
A
#
# COMPACT_ATOMS: atom_id res chain seq x y z
N GLU A 1 -21.12 -5.99 1.27
CA GLU A 1 -20.34 -6.19 0.03
C GLU A 1 -18.95 -5.58 0.22
N SER A 2 -17.89 -6.38 0.17
CA SER A 2 -16.52 -5.97 0.56
C SER A 2 -15.49 -6.18 -0.55
N PHE A 3 -15.91 -6.33 -1.81
CA PHE A 3 -15.01 -6.66 -2.93
C PHE A 3 -13.98 -5.56 -3.21
N ALA A 4 -14.40 -4.30 -3.21
CA ALA A 4 -13.51 -3.14 -3.35
C ALA A 4 -12.38 -3.13 -2.29
N ARG A 5 -12.73 -3.56 -1.07
CA ARG A 5 -11.88 -3.57 0.12
C ARG A 5 -10.72 -4.56 0.00
N THR A 6 -10.96 -5.63 -0.75
CA THR A 6 -10.02 -6.73 -0.96
C THR A 6 -9.12 -6.46 -2.17
N GLN A 7 -9.58 -5.71 -3.17
CA GLN A 7 -8.87 -5.57 -4.44
C GLN A 7 -7.54 -4.80 -4.32
N TYR A 8 -7.56 -3.52 -3.92
CA TYR A 8 -6.31 -2.76 -3.74
C TYR A 8 -5.41 -3.36 -2.65
N TYR A 9 -5.99 -4.03 -1.66
CA TYR A 9 -5.28 -4.68 -0.57
C TYR A 9 -4.48 -5.88 -1.07
N GLN A 10 -5.13 -6.77 -1.82
CA GLN A 10 -4.48 -7.93 -2.43
C GLN A 10 -3.43 -7.47 -3.42
N GLN A 11 -3.75 -6.51 -4.30
CA GLN A 11 -2.79 -6.00 -5.28
C GLN A 11 -1.55 -5.40 -4.60
N ALA A 12 -1.71 -4.63 -3.52
CA ALA A 12 -0.56 -4.07 -2.82
C ALA A 12 0.34 -5.16 -2.19
N LEU A 13 -0.27 -6.22 -1.66
CA LEU A 13 0.47 -7.37 -1.13
C LEU A 13 1.19 -8.14 -2.23
N GLU A 14 0.55 -8.37 -3.37
CA GLU A 14 1.19 -9.01 -4.52
C GLU A 14 2.39 -8.19 -5.01
N GLN A 15 2.23 -6.87 -5.12
CA GLN A 15 3.33 -5.99 -5.50
C GLN A 15 4.47 -6.02 -4.48
N LEU A 16 4.17 -6.08 -3.18
CA LEU A 16 5.17 -6.22 -2.13
C LEU A 16 5.93 -7.53 -2.23
N HIS A 17 5.21 -8.64 -2.43
CA HIS A 17 5.80 -9.97 -2.57
C HIS A 17 6.61 -10.11 -3.87
N SER A 18 6.26 -9.34 -4.91
CA SER A 18 7.02 -9.27 -6.16
C SER A 18 8.24 -8.35 -6.08
N ASN A 19 8.42 -7.60 -4.98
CA ASN A 19 9.50 -6.63 -4.82
C ASN A 19 10.58 -7.16 -3.85
N PRO A 20 11.71 -7.68 -4.36
CA PRO A 20 12.74 -8.27 -3.52
C PRO A 20 13.39 -7.27 -2.56
N ASP A 21 13.60 -6.01 -2.96
CA ASP A 21 14.16 -4.97 -2.10
C ASP A 21 13.29 -4.72 -0.86
N ALA A 22 11.98 -4.66 -1.05
CA ALA A 22 11.03 -4.46 0.04
C ALA A 22 10.99 -5.66 0.99
N LEU A 23 11.06 -6.88 0.45
CA LEU A 23 11.14 -8.11 1.24
C LEU A 23 12.45 -8.21 2.03
N GLU A 24 13.58 -7.90 1.39
CA GLU A 24 14.90 -7.94 2.02
C GLU A 24 15.00 -6.92 3.15
N ALA A 25 14.46 -5.72 2.95
CA ALA A 25 14.48 -4.67 3.97
C ALA A 25 13.61 -5.02 5.18
N LEU A 26 12.50 -5.74 4.98
CA LEU A 26 11.70 -6.31 6.07
C LEU A 26 12.34 -7.57 6.68
N GLY A 27 13.18 -8.28 5.92
CA GLY A 27 13.70 -9.60 6.28
C GLY A 27 12.65 -10.68 6.15
N ALA A 28 11.87 -10.65 5.07
CA ALA A 28 10.92 -11.69 4.71
C ALA A 28 11.59 -12.75 3.81
N PRO A 29 11.24 -14.06 3.94
CA PRO A 29 10.22 -14.63 4.82
C PRO A 29 10.73 -15.03 6.24
N PRO A 30 9.85 -15.05 7.28
CA PRO A 30 8.39 -14.85 7.23
C PRO A 30 7.96 -13.37 7.30
N LEU A 31 7.10 -12.95 6.37
CA LEU A 31 6.40 -11.67 6.41
C LEU A 31 5.09 -11.82 7.19
N LYS A 32 4.92 -11.03 8.26
CA LYS A 32 3.67 -10.89 9.00
C LYS A 32 2.96 -9.63 8.56
N VAL A 33 1.85 -9.82 7.85
CA VAL A 33 0.91 -8.75 7.54
C VAL A 33 -0.12 -8.67 8.66
N HIS A 34 -0.19 -7.53 9.35
CA HIS A 34 -1.16 -7.33 10.42
C HIS A 34 -2.51 -6.93 9.84
N ASN A 35 -3.59 -7.53 10.34
CA ASN A 35 -4.94 -7.22 9.85
C ASN A 35 -5.34 -5.80 10.24
N ILE A 36 -5.65 -4.97 9.26
CA ILE A 36 -6.10 -3.60 9.47
C ILE A 36 -7.61 -3.52 9.64
N ARG A 37 -8.04 -2.69 10.59
CA ARG A 37 -9.44 -2.24 10.66
C ARG A 37 -9.53 -0.93 9.88
N LEU A 38 -10.31 -0.91 8.80
CA LEU A 38 -10.55 0.31 8.03
C LEU A 38 -11.42 1.34 8.75
N THR A 39 -12.06 0.93 9.85
CA THR A 39 -12.73 1.82 10.80
C THR A 39 -11.76 2.45 11.80
N ASP A 40 -10.49 2.03 11.81
CA ASP A 40 -9.46 2.71 12.57
C ASP A 40 -9.15 4.05 11.87
N GLY A 41 -9.16 5.15 12.63
CA GLY A 41 -8.99 6.52 12.09
C GLY A 41 -7.66 6.76 11.34
N SER A 42 -6.78 5.76 11.34
CA SER A 42 -5.53 5.72 10.57
C SER A 42 -5.72 5.50 9.06
N ASN A 43 -6.88 4.98 8.64
CA ASN A 43 -7.23 4.72 7.24
C ASN A 43 -8.28 5.74 6.78
N ARG A 44 -8.04 6.34 5.61
CA ARG A 44 -8.92 7.37 5.05
C ARG A 44 -9.43 6.90 3.70
N VAL A 45 -10.70 6.52 3.64
CA VAL A 45 -11.37 6.15 2.38
C VAL A 45 -12.46 7.18 2.14
N ASP A 46 -12.17 8.12 1.24
CA ASP A 46 -13.13 9.08 0.71
C ASP A 46 -13.86 8.47 -0.50
N THR A 47 -14.83 9.18 -1.07
CA THR A 47 -15.58 8.73 -2.26
C THR A 47 -14.72 8.61 -3.52
N GLU A 48 -13.62 9.37 -3.58
CA GLU A 48 -12.74 9.45 -4.76
C GLU A 48 -11.36 8.83 -4.53
N ARG A 49 -10.87 8.81 -3.28
CA ARG A 49 -9.53 8.34 -2.93
C ARG A 49 -9.53 7.48 -1.68
N ALA A 50 -8.74 6.42 -1.69
CA ALA A 50 -8.53 5.50 -0.59
C ALA A 50 -7.06 5.49 -0.20
N GLN A 51 -6.78 5.85 1.04
CA GLN A 51 -5.48 5.84 1.67
C GLN A 51 -5.49 4.88 2.85
N ILE A 52 -4.70 3.82 2.73
CA ILE A 52 -4.68 2.74 3.68
C ILE A 52 -3.26 2.49 4.14
N LYS A 53 -3.08 2.33 5.45
CA LYS A 53 -1.81 1.98 6.06
C LYS A 53 -1.88 0.56 6.57
N LEU A 54 -1.12 -0.32 5.96
CA LEU A 54 -1.02 -1.73 6.29
C LEU A 54 0.28 -2.01 7.05
N PRO A 55 0.24 -2.19 8.39
CA PRO A 55 1.43 -2.55 9.13
C PRO A 55 1.91 -3.94 8.71
N VAL A 56 3.18 -4.02 8.35
CA VAL A 56 3.87 -5.25 7.99
C VAL A 56 5.13 -5.39 8.83
N SER A 57 5.48 -6.62 9.18
CA SER A 57 6.69 -6.90 9.93
C SER A 57 7.36 -8.13 9.37
N GLY A 58 8.67 -8.06 9.13
CA GLY A 58 9.47 -9.23 8.79
C GLY A 58 10.35 -9.64 9.97
N ALA A 59 11.28 -10.55 9.71
CA ALA A 59 12.21 -11.03 10.74
C ALA A 59 13.28 -9.99 11.11
N LYS A 60 13.61 -9.07 10.18
CA LYS A 60 14.67 -8.07 10.35
C LYS A 60 14.11 -6.73 10.83
N SER A 61 13.04 -6.26 10.21
CA SER A 61 12.47 -4.95 10.52
C SER A 61 10.95 -4.91 10.33
N ALA A 62 10.31 -3.92 10.95
CA ALA A 62 8.89 -3.63 10.79
C ALA A 62 8.67 -2.33 10.02
N GLY A 63 7.50 -2.22 9.41
CA GLY A 63 7.10 -1.07 8.62
C GLY A 63 5.61 -1.01 8.40
N CYS A 64 5.20 -0.10 7.53
CA CYS A 64 3.83 0.04 7.08
C CYS A 64 3.80 0.28 5.58
N LEU A 65 3.01 -0.52 4.86
CA LEU A 65 2.67 -0.24 3.48
C LEU A 65 1.65 0.88 3.47
N GLN A 66 2.03 1.99 2.86
CA GLN A 66 1.10 3.02 2.48
C GLN A 66 0.57 2.68 1.08
N ILE A 67 -0.73 2.42 1.02
CA ILE A 67 -1.48 2.03 -0.17
C ILE A 67 -2.36 3.22 -0.53
N ASN A 68 -2.13 3.75 -1.72
CA ASN A 68 -2.95 4.81 -2.31
C ASN A 68 -3.74 4.21 -3.47
N SER A 69 -5.05 4.42 -3.47
CA SER A 69 -5.94 4.01 -4.54
C SER A 69 -6.95 5.10 -4.85
N GLU A 70 -7.41 5.14 -6.08
CA GLU A 70 -8.38 6.13 -6.54
C GLU A 70 -9.59 5.42 -7.14
N MET A 71 -10.76 5.99 -6.92
CA MET A 71 -12.01 5.50 -7.51
C MET A 71 -12.08 5.98 -8.95
N ASP A 72 -11.89 5.07 -9.89
CA ASP A 72 -12.14 5.35 -11.29
C ASP A 72 -13.66 5.33 -11.52
N HIS A 73 -14.27 6.52 -11.62
CA HIS A 73 -15.70 6.67 -11.86
C HIS A 73 -16.13 6.14 -13.23
N SER A 74 -15.23 6.09 -14.21
CA SER A 74 -15.53 5.56 -15.56
C SER A 74 -15.63 4.03 -15.56
N ARG A 75 -14.84 3.36 -14.72
CA ARG A 75 -14.80 1.90 -14.56
C ARG A 75 -15.52 1.40 -13.32
N GLN A 76 -16.02 2.31 -12.49
CA GLN A 76 -16.55 2.08 -11.15
C GLN A 76 -15.68 1.11 -10.33
N ARG A 77 -14.35 1.29 -10.40
CA ARG A 77 -13.37 0.38 -9.80
C ARG A 77 -12.26 1.14 -9.11
N TRP A 78 -11.77 0.61 -8.00
CA TRP A 78 -10.60 1.15 -7.34
C TRP A 78 -9.35 0.81 -8.15
N CYS A 79 -8.63 1.83 -8.56
CA CYS A 79 -7.35 1.72 -9.24
C CYS A 79 -6.25 1.96 -8.21
N LEU A 80 -5.35 0.99 -8.06
CA LEU A 80 -4.15 1.14 -7.24
C LEU A 80 -3.23 2.17 -7.88
N GLN A 81 -2.89 3.22 -7.14
CA GLN A 81 -2.10 4.34 -7.65
C GLN A 81 -0.65 4.25 -7.24
N ASP A 82 -0.38 4.04 -5.96
CA ASP A 82 0.98 3.78 -5.50
C ASP A 82 0.97 2.93 -4.24
N VAL A 83 2.07 2.22 -4.07
CA VAL A 83 2.37 1.42 -2.89
C VAL A 83 3.77 1.77 -2.47
N THR A 84 3.89 2.32 -1.27
CA THR A 84 5.18 2.68 -0.69
C THR A 84 5.32 1.96 0.64
N LEU A 85 6.36 1.16 0.78
CA LEU A 85 6.74 0.56 2.06
C LEU A 85 7.53 1.59 2.87
N LYS A 86 6.99 1.96 4.03
CA LYS A 86 7.69 2.82 5.00
C LYS A 86 8.22 1.96 6.13
N LEU A 87 9.53 1.88 6.27
CA LEU A 87 10.16 1.17 7.37
C LEU A 87 10.26 2.06 8.60
N GLN A 88 10.24 1.45 9.77
CA GLN A 88 10.46 2.15 11.04
C GLN A 88 11.84 2.82 11.13
N ASP A 89 12.81 2.34 10.34
CA ASP A 89 14.16 2.90 10.22
C ASP A 89 14.19 4.25 9.46
N GLY A 90 13.05 4.68 8.90
CA GLY A 90 12.93 5.92 8.13
C GLY A 90 13.12 5.74 6.62
N GLN A 91 13.56 4.55 6.18
CA GLN A 91 13.65 4.21 4.76
C GLN A 91 12.26 4.05 4.13
N ASN A 92 12.10 4.59 2.91
CA ASN A 92 10.87 4.48 2.12
C ASN A 92 11.18 3.79 0.80
N ILE A 93 10.54 2.65 0.55
CA ILE A 93 10.77 1.81 -0.64
C ILE A 93 9.50 1.88 -1.50
N PRO A 94 9.55 2.51 -2.70
CA PRO A 94 8.42 2.47 -3.62
C PRO A 94 8.29 1.06 -4.20
N VAL A 95 7.21 0.37 -3.84
CA VAL A 95 6.92 -1.01 -4.24
C VAL A 95 6.21 -1.04 -5.59
N TYR A 96 5.27 -0.10 -5.79
CA TYR A 96 4.51 0.05 -7.01
C TYR A 96 4.14 1.50 -7.24
N ARG A 97 4.12 1.90 -8.51
CA ARG A 97 3.57 3.18 -8.94
C ARG A 97 2.81 2.95 -10.25
N SER A 98 1.57 3.40 -10.28
CA SER A 98 0.74 3.28 -11.47
C SER A 98 1.25 4.25 -12.54
N PRO A 99 1.34 3.82 -13.81
CA PRO A 99 1.78 4.67 -14.90
C PRO A 99 0.78 5.79 -15.21
N ALA A 100 -0.47 5.66 -14.74
CA ALA A 100 -1.51 6.68 -14.87
C ALA A 100 -1.33 7.87 -13.90
N GLY A 101 -0.41 7.77 -12.94
CA GLY A 101 -0.11 8.80 -11.94
C GLY A 101 1.21 9.54 -12.18
N SER A 102 1.51 9.94 -13.41
CA SER A 102 2.68 10.79 -13.74
C SER A 102 2.52 12.26 -13.31
N ALA A 103 1.72 12.56 -12.30
CA ALA A 103 1.48 13.92 -11.81
C ALA A 103 1.54 14.03 -10.28
N ALA A 104 2.64 13.59 -9.66
CA ALA A 104 3.03 14.05 -8.31
C ALA A 104 4.50 13.72 -7.98
N VAL A 105 5.44 14.33 -8.71
CA VAL A 105 6.71 14.78 -8.08
C VAL A 105 6.43 16.23 -7.69
N ARG A 106 6.02 16.43 -6.43
CA ARG A 106 6.79 17.05 -5.33
C ARG A 106 7.17 18.51 -5.58
N GLU A 107 6.67 19.37 -4.68
CA GLU A 107 7.41 20.42 -3.93
C GLU A 107 8.22 21.39 -4.82
N GLY A 108 7.79 22.64 -5.03
CA GLY A 108 7.87 23.70 -4.02
C GLY A 108 9.06 24.59 -4.35
#